data_AF-A0A2V6VG92-F1
#
_entry.id   AF-A0A2V6VG92-F1
#
_cell.length_a   1.000
_cell.length_b   1.000
_cell.length_c   1.000
_cell.angle_alpha   90.00
_cell.angle_beta   90.00
_cell.angle_gamma   90.00
#
_symmetry.space_group_name_H-M   'P 1'
#
loop_
_entity.id
_entity.type
_entity.pdbx_description
1 polymer ?
#
loop_
_entity_poly.entity_id
_entity_poly.type
_entity_poly.pdbx_seq_one_letter_code
_entity_poly.pdbx_strand_id
1 'polypeptide(L)'
;MAYLPKSRPDPARQRAQYRAFLNRQDIIKAGLSRRDLFKMGLLTGTGMLIAKDRLSARAVSAAGTTTGQCASPATTPFQIAMPIPPIKQVVGSLTPAPTVAPNTAAGEGRTRNHQAPGVGLPFPPPVLYQVTQIANSNVIMSNQLPAQTIWGFDGISPGPTYVAQYNTPILVRNFNNLPANNGGFGKNSVSC
;
A
#
# COMPACT_ATOMS: atom_id res chain seq x y z
N MET A 1 11.30 31.54 -10.43
CA MET A 1 11.86 30.29 -10.97
C MET A 1 10.96 29.84 -12.11
N ALA A 2 11.41 29.94 -13.36
CA ALA A 2 10.62 29.53 -14.50
C ALA A 2 10.54 28.00 -14.55
N TYR A 3 9.32 27.45 -14.58
CA TYR A 3 9.10 26.03 -14.84
C TYR A 3 9.51 25.75 -16.29
N LEU A 4 10.69 25.15 -16.48
CA LEU A 4 11.06 24.60 -17.77
C LEU A 4 10.08 23.47 -18.08
N PRO A 5 9.26 23.55 -19.14
CA PRO A 5 8.36 22.47 -19.49
C PRO A 5 9.20 21.24 -19.77
N LYS A 6 9.02 20.20 -18.95
CA LYS A 6 9.65 18.89 -19.14
C LYS A 6 9.32 18.47 -20.58
N SER A 7 10.36 18.28 -21.39
CA SER A 7 10.23 17.90 -22.80
C SER A 7 9.21 16.77 -22.94
N ARG A 8 8.32 16.88 -23.93
CA ARG A 8 7.31 15.86 -24.20
C ARG A 8 7.99 14.49 -24.18
N PRO A 9 7.46 13.49 -23.45
CA PRO A 9 8.08 12.17 -23.40
C PRO A 9 8.19 11.64 -24.83
N ASP A 10 9.35 11.07 -25.19
CA ASP A 10 9.56 10.46 -26.51
C ASP A 10 8.40 9.50 -26.85
N PRO A 11 7.62 9.78 -27.91
CA PRO A 11 6.48 8.95 -28.31
C PRO A 11 6.86 7.50 -28.59
N ALA A 12 8.06 7.24 -29.12
CA ALA A 12 8.53 5.89 -29.38
C ALA A 12 8.73 5.11 -28.07
N ARG A 13 9.31 5.77 -27.07
CA ARG A 13 9.48 5.21 -25.72
C ARG A 13 8.14 4.94 -25.02
N GLN A 14 7.18 5.87 -25.08
CA GLN A 14 5.85 5.65 -24.52
C GLN A 14 5.14 4.46 -25.18
N ARG A 15 5.21 4.34 -26.51
CA ARG A 15 4.64 3.21 -27.24
C ARG A 15 5.30 1.89 -26.83
N ALA A 16 6.61 1.88 -26.61
CA ALA A 16 7.33 0.69 -26.14
C ALA A 16 6.92 0.29 -24.70
N GLN A 17 6.76 1.26 -23.80
CA GLN A 17 6.27 1.02 -22.43
C GLN A 17 4.84 0.48 -22.42
N TYR A 18 3.95 1.07 -23.23
CA TYR A 18 2.56 0.62 -23.34
C TYR A 18 2.47 -0.81 -23.90
N ARG A 19 3.28 -1.15 -24.92
CA ARG A 19 3.39 -2.53 -25.42
C ARG A 19 3.89 -3.50 -24.35
N ALA A 20 4.89 -3.10 -23.56
CA ALA A 20 5.38 -3.92 -22.45
C ALA A 20 4.31 -4.15 -21.38
N PHE A 21 3.47 -3.15 -21.10
CA PHE A 21 2.30 -3.30 -20.24
C PHE A 21 1.31 -4.32 -20.80
N LEU A 22 0.90 -4.18 -22.06
CA LEU A 22 -0.03 -5.10 -22.72
C LEU A 22 0.47 -6.55 -22.71
N ASN A 23 1.74 -6.78 -23.05
CA ASN A 23 2.33 -8.13 -23.03
C ASN A 23 2.22 -8.81 -21.65
N ARG A 24 2.34 -8.05 -20.55
CA ARG A 24 2.18 -8.58 -19.19
C ARG A 24 0.71 -8.81 -18.84
N GLN A 25 -0.17 -7.93 -19.29
CA GLN A 25 -1.62 -8.13 -19.14
C GLN A 25 -2.08 -9.39 -19.88
N ASP A 26 -1.49 -9.70 -21.04
CA ASP A 26 -1.83 -10.89 -21.80
C ASP A 26 -1.44 -12.19 -21.06
N ILE A 27 -0.33 -12.19 -20.29
CA ILE A 27 0.02 -13.31 -19.41
C ILE A 27 -1.03 -13.50 -18.31
N ILE A 28 -1.52 -12.41 -17.72
CA ILE A 28 -2.56 -12.44 -16.67
C ILE A 28 -3.87 -12.96 -17.27
N LYS A 29 -4.29 -12.42 -18.42
CA LYS A 29 -5.51 -12.82 -19.14
C LYS A 29 -5.47 -14.28 -19.58
N ALA A 30 -4.31 -14.77 -20.00
CA ALA A 30 -4.10 -16.17 -20.36
C ALA A 30 -4.20 -17.12 -19.16
N GLY A 31 -4.25 -16.60 -17.92
CA GLY A 31 -4.39 -17.42 -16.71
C GLY A 31 -3.21 -18.36 -16.47
N LEU A 32 -2.02 -18.04 -17.00
CA LEU A 32 -0.85 -18.92 -16.90
C LEU A 32 -0.44 -19.09 -15.44
N SER A 33 -0.31 -20.34 -15.01
CA SER A 33 0.16 -20.63 -13.66
C SER A 33 1.68 -20.35 -13.56
N ARG A 34 2.19 -20.13 -12.34
CA ARG A 34 3.64 -20.00 -12.10
C ARG A 34 4.42 -21.19 -12.67
N ARG A 35 3.82 -22.39 -12.63
CA ARG A 35 4.42 -23.62 -13.18
C ARG A 35 4.54 -23.56 -14.70
N ASP A 36 3.55 -23.01 -15.39
CA ASP A 36 3.59 -22.89 -16.85
C ASP A 36 4.65 -21.86 -17.27
N LEU A 37 4.73 -20.74 -16.55
CA LEU A 37 5.79 -19.75 -16.75
C LEU A 37 7.19 -20.32 -16.50
N PHE A 38 7.34 -21.20 -15.51
CA PHE A 38 8.59 -21.94 -15.28
C PHE A 38 8.92 -22.92 -16.42
N LYS A 39 7.94 -23.71 -16.88
CA LYS A 39 8.13 -24.66 -18.00
C LYS A 39 8.49 -23.95 -19.30
N MET A 40 7.98 -22.74 -19.51
CA MET A 40 8.29 -21.90 -20.67
C MET A 40 9.63 -21.14 -20.52
N GLY A 41 10.33 -21.26 -19.39
CA GLY A 41 11.57 -20.54 -19.13
C GLY A 41 11.40 -19.03 -18.91
N LEU A 42 10.19 -18.58 -18.59
CA LEU A 42 9.86 -17.15 -18.41
C LEU A 42 9.94 -16.69 -16.95
N LEU A 43 10.14 -17.61 -16.01
CA LEU A 43 10.23 -17.33 -14.57
C LEU A 43 11.59 -17.81 -14.02
N THR A 44 12.25 -16.96 -13.23
CA THR A 44 13.49 -17.28 -12.51
C THR A 44 13.18 -18.10 -11.25
N GLY A 45 14.17 -18.82 -10.71
CA GLY A 45 14.01 -19.59 -9.46
C GLY A 45 13.56 -18.76 -8.24
N THR A 46 13.77 -17.45 -8.27
CA THR A 46 13.29 -16.49 -7.26
C THR A 46 11.82 -16.08 -7.43
N GLY A 47 11.11 -16.64 -8.42
CA GLY A 47 9.70 -16.34 -8.70
C GLY A 47 9.48 -15.02 -9.46
N MET A 48 10.52 -14.49 -10.11
CA MET A 48 10.46 -13.24 -10.87
C MET A 48 10.50 -13.51 -12.38
N LEU A 49 9.87 -12.66 -13.19
CA LEU A 49 10.02 -12.78 -14.65
C LEU A 49 11.48 -12.60 -15.06
N ILE A 50 11.94 -13.41 -16.02
CA ILE A 50 13.28 -13.28 -16.60
C ILE A 50 13.53 -11.85 -17.09
N ALA A 51 14.77 -11.36 -16.97
CA ALA A 51 15.16 -10.00 -17.34
C ALA A 51 15.19 -9.79 -18.87
N LYS A 52 14.05 -9.96 -19.52
CA LYS A 52 13.85 -9.74 -20.96
C LYS A 52 13.09 -8.44 -21.19
N ASP A 53 13.60 -7.61 -22.09
CA ASP A 53 12.97 -6.35 -22.48
C ASP A 53 11.51 -6.56 -22.87
N ARG A 54 10.65 -5.63 -22.47
CA ARG A 54 9.17 -5.66 -22.63
C ARG A 54 8.41 -6.79 -21.92
N LEU A 55 9.09 -7.76 -21.30
CA LEU A 55 8.48 -8.81 -20.48
C LEU A 55 8.64 -8.53 -19.00
N SER A 56 9.85 -8.20 -18.53
CA SER A 56 10.11 -7.89 -17.12
C SER A 56 10.12 -6.39 -16.86
N ALA A 57 9.54 -5.97 -15.74
CA ALA A 57 9.55 -4.56 -15.32
C ALA A 57 10.96 -4.08 -14.91
N ARG A 58 11.88 -5.02 -14.66
CA ARG A 58 13.28 -4.78 -14.28
C ARG A 58 14.27 -4.98 -15.43
N ALA A 59 13.79 -5.33 -16.63
CA ALA A 59 14.66 -5.45 -17.78
C ALA A 59 15.07 -4.07 -18.31
N VAL A 60 16.33 -3.97 -18.71
CA VAL A 60 16.87 -2.83 -19.44
C VAL A 60 16.92 -3.22 -20.91
N SER A 61 16.45 -2.33 -21.80
CA SER A 61 16.57 -2.55 -23.25
C SER A 61 18.04 -2.49 -23.69
N ALA A 62 18.34 -3.00 -24.89
CA ALA A 62 19.69 -2.91 -25.47
C ALA A 62 20.21 -1.46 -25.60
N ALA A 63 19.30 -0.49 -25.65
CA ALA A 63 19.61 0.94 -25.66
C ALA A 63 19.78 1.56 -24.25
N GLY A 64 19.95 0.75 -23.20
CA GLY A 64 20.14 1.22 -21.82
C GLY A 64 18.89 1.86 -21.18
N THR A 65 17.73 1.79 -21.85
CA THR A 65 16.50 2.45 -21.41
C THR A 65 15.58 1.48 -20.67
N THR A 66 14.95 1.94 -19.58
CA THR A 66 13.91 1.21 -18.85
C THR A 66 12.54 1.41 -19.52
N THR A 67 12.17 0.47 -20.38
CA THR A 67 10.82 0.35 -20.97
C THR A 67 9.86 -0.42 -20.05
N GLY A 68 10.39 -1.04 -18.99
CA GLY A 68 9.65 -1.89 -18.08
C GLY A 68 8.69 -1.15 -17.15
N GLN A 69 8.94 0.12 -16.90
CA GLN A 69 8.11 1.00 -16.07
C GLN A 69 7.16 1.79 -16.97
N CYS A 70 5.86 1.76 -16.67
CA CYS A 70 4.90 2.60 -17.39
C CYS A 70 5.08 4.05 -16.98
N ALA A 71 5.14 4.97 -17.93
CA ALA A 71 5.01 6.39 -17.62
C ALA A 71 3.60 6.67 -17.09
N SER A 72 3.50 7.46 -16.02
CA SER A 72 2.21 8.00 -15.58
C SER A 72 1.61 8.90 -16.68
N PRO A 73 0.28 8.97 -16.80
CA PRO A 73 -0.35 9.95 -17.67
C PRO A 73 0.07 11.37 -17.26
N ALA A 74 0.15 12.26 -18.25
CA ALA A 74 0.46 13.66 -17.98
C ALA A 74 -0.70 14.29 -17.20
N THR A 75 -0.37 15.00 -16.12
CA THR A 75 -1.30 15.82 -15.33
C THR A 75 -0.77 17.25 -15.28
N THR A 76 -1.68 18.20 -15.08
CA THR A 76 -1.33 19.61 -15.00
C THR A 76 -0.89 19.92 -13.56
N PRO A 77 0.33 20.45 -13.35
CA PRO A 77 0.84 20.68 -12.01
C PRO A 77 0.09 21.84 -11.32
N PHE A 78 0.07 21.82 -9.98
CA PHE A 78 -0.43 22.89 -9.11
C PHE A 78 -1.92 23.26 -9.28
N GLN A 79 -2.76 22.32 -9.72
CA GLN A 79 -4.21 22.54 -9.86
C GLN A 79 -5.04 22.24 -8.61
N ILE A 80 -4.48 21.47 -7.66
CA ILE A 80 -5.21 20.96 -6.50
C ILE A 80 -4.51 21.47 -5.23
N ALA A 81 -5.30 21.96 -4.28
CA ALA A 81 -4.81 22.39 -2.98
C ALA A 81 -4.26 21.19 -2.20
N MET A 82 -3.27 21.44 -1.35
CA MET A 82 -2.70 20.39 -0.50
C MET A 82 -3.76 19.87 0.49
N PRO A 83 -4.08 18.56 0.48
CA PRO A 83 -5.03 17.99 1.43
C PRO A 83 -4.42 17.95 2.83
N ILE A 84 -5.22 18.35 3.84
CA ILE A 84 -4.85 18.26 5.25
C ILE A 84 -5.55 17.04 5.84
N PRO A 85 -4.82 16.04 6.38
CA PRO A 85 -5.45 14.88 7.01
C PRO A 85 -6.29 15.30 8.24
N PRO A 86 -7.45 14.67 8.45
CA PRO A 86 -8.28 14.95 9.61
C PRO A 86 -7.60 14.46 10.90
N ILE A 87 -7.88 15.13 12.02
CA ILE A 87 -7.41 14.70 13.35
C ILE A 87 -8.19 13.46 13.77
N LYS A 88 -7.46 12.40 14.14
CA LYS A 88 -8.06 11.18 14.69
C LYS A 88 -8.69 11.48 16.04
N GLN A 89 -9.96 11.12 16.21
CA GLN A 89 -10.67 11.30 17.47
C GLN A 89 -10.44 10.11 18.41
N VAL A 90 -10.36 10.41 19.71
CA VAL A 90 -10.25 9.40 20.76
C VAL A 90 -11.58 8.66 20.95
N VAL A 91 -11.51 7.45 21.46
CA VAL A 91 -12.69 6.63 21.81
C VAL A 91 -12.75 6.46 23.33
N GLY A 92 -13.97 6.42 23.88
CA GLY A 92 -14.16 6.28 25.34
C GLY A 92 -13.83 4.87 25.87
N SER A 93 -13.90 3.87 25.00
CA SER A 93 -13.54 2.49 25.32
C SER A 93 -13.18 1.72 24.06
N LEU A 94 -12.64 0.52 24.25
CA LEU A 94 -12.14 -0.33 23.20
C LEU A 94 -12.75 -1.73 23.39
N THR A 95 -13.32 -2.30 22.32
CA THR A 95 -13.92 -3.65 22.35
C THR A 95 -13.12 -4.60 21.46
N PRO A 96 -12.65 -5.76 21.99
CA PRO A 96 -12.66 -6.16 23.41
C PRO A 96 -11.77 -5.26 24.28
N ALA A 97 -11.98 -5.23 25.60
CA ALA A 97 -11.15 -4.41 26.50
C ALA A 97 -9.65 -4.80 26.37
N PRO A 98 -8.70 -3.83 26.40
CA PRO A 98 -7.28 -4.13 26.39
C PRO A 98 -6.87 -5.00 27.59
N THR A 99 -5.98 -5.97 27.39
CA THR A 99 -5.49 -6.88 28.43
C THR A 99 -3.97 -6.92 28.44
N VAL A 100 -3.33 -6.90 29.61
CA VAL A 100 -1.86 -7.00 29.69
C VAL A 100 -1.35 -8.34 29.13
N ALA A 101 -2.06 -9.41 29.51
CA ALA A 101 -1.88 -10.75 29.01
C ALA A 101 -2.49 -10.90 27.61
N PRO A 102 -1.93 -11.79 26.75
CA PRO A 102 -2.48 -12.05 25.44
C PRO A 102 -3.90 -12.61 25.52
N ASN A 103 -4.80 -12.12 24.68
CA ASN A 103 -6.16 -12.64 24.55
C ASN A 103 -6.19 -13.85 23.61
N THR A 104 -5.68 -14.99 24.09
CA THR A 104 -5.60 -16.24 23.30
C THR A 104 -6.97 -16.75 22.86
N ALA A 105 -8.02 -16.52 23.66
CA ALA A 105 -9.40 -16.86 23.31
C ALA A 105 -9.92 -16.07 22.08
N ALA A 106 -9.38 -14.86 21.84
CA ALA A 106 -9.68 -14.04 20.66
C ALA A 106 -8.67 -14.25 19.50
N GLY A 107 -7.82 -15.28 19.57
CA GLY A 107 -6.89 -15.64 18.51
C GLY A 107 -5.54 -14.91 18.53
N GLU A 108 -5.18 -14.25 19.63
CA GLU A 108 -3.82 -13.75 19.81
C GLU A 108 -2.81 -14.90 19.97
N GLY A 109 -1.77 -14.93 19.13
CA GLY A 109 -0.76 -16.01 19.15
C GLY A 109 0.39 -15.82 20.14
N ARG A 110 0.43 -14.70 20.87
CA ARG A 110 1.47 -14.45 21.88
C ARG A 110 1.18 -15.24 23.15
N THR A 111 2.23 -15.66 23.86
CA THR A 111 2.13 -16.47 25.10
C THR A 111 2.57 -15.74 26.36
N ARG A 112 3.05 -14.48 26.24
CA ARG A 112 3.54 -13.66 27.35
C ARG A 112 2.89 -12.28 27.36
N ASN A 113 2.87 -11.66 28.53
CA ASN A 113 2.42 -10.28 28.75
C ASN A 113 3.19 -9.32 27.84
N HIS A 114 2.47 -8.48 27.09
CA HIS A 114 3.08 -7.67 26.04
C HIS A 114 2.34 -6.37 25.69
N GLN A 115 1.09 -6.18 26.12
CA GLN A 115 0.32 -4.98 25.76
C GLN A 115 0.68 -3.77 26.65
N ALA A 116 1.25 -4.01 27.84
CA ALA A 116 1.79 -2.99 28.72
C ALA A 116 3.11 -3.48 29.33
N PRO A 117 4.27 -3.02 28.84
CA PRO A 117 5.52 -3.27 29.54
C PRO A 117 5.43 -2.64 30.94
N GLY A 118 6.00 -3.28 31.96
CA GLY A 118 5.94 -2.85 33.37
C GLY A 118 6.79 -1.61 33.65
N VAL A 119 6.58 -0.53 32.90
CA VAL A 119 7.32 0.74 32.95
C VAL A 119 6.61 1.82 33.79
N GLY A 120 5.66 1.41 34.65
CA GLY A 120 4.96 2.32 35.57
C GLY A 120 3.91 3.24 34.93
N LEU A 121 3.48 2.96 33.70
CA LEU A 121 2.43 3.71 33.02
C LEU A 121 1.04 3.10 33.29
N PRO A 122 -0.03 3.91 33.36
CA PRO A 122 -1.39 3.42 33.57
C PRO A 122 -1.83 2.50 32.42
N PHE A 123 -2.55 1.43 32.78
CA PHE A 123 -3.16 0.51 31.82
C PHE A 123 -4.62 0.20 32.22
N PRO A 124 -5.60 0.35 31.31
CA PRO A 124 -5.45 0.89 29.96
C PRO A 124 -4.97 2.35 29.99
N PRO A 125 -4.28 2.82 28.95
CA PRO A 125 -3.88 4.23 28.86
C PRO A 125 -5.11 5.16 28.84
N PRO A 126 -4.97 6.41 29.31
CA PRO A 126 -6.07 7.37 29.37
C PRO A 126 -6.54 7.81 27.98
N VAL A 127 -5.69 7.67 26.95
CA VAL A 127 -6.01 8.04 25.57
C VAL A 127 -6.05 6.80 24.70
N LEU A 128 -7.22 6.56 24.12
CA LEU A 128 -7.50 5.40 23.28
C LEU A 128 -7.89 5.86 21.88
N TYR A 129 -7.29 5.25 20.87
CA TYR A 129 -7.68 5.42 19.47
C TYR A 129 -8.06 4.07 18.87
N GLN A 130 -8.96 4.12 17.90
CA GLN A 130 -9.33 2.96 17.08
C GLN A 130 -9.25 3.34 15.60
N VAL A 131 -8.45 2.62 14.82
CA VAL A 131 -8.28 2.83 13.38
C VAL A 131 -8.62 1.56 12.62
N THR A 132 -9.22 1.69 11.44
CA THR A 132 -9.58 0.54 10.60
C THR A 132 -8.87 0.61 9.26
N GLN A 133 -8.11 -0.42 8.91
CA GLN A 133 -7.58 -0.59 7.56
C GLN A 133 -8.70 -1.03 6.63
N ILE A 134 -9.02 -0.18 5.66
CA ILE A 134 -10.06 -0.45 4.66
C ILE A 134 -9.59 -0.04 3.26
N ALA A 135 -10.20 -0.64 2.26
CA ALA A 135 -10.07 -0.21 0.88
C ALA A 135 -11.04 0.94 0.59
N ASN A 136 -10.54 2.01 -0.03
CA ASN A 136 -11.34 3.10 -0.56
C ASN A 136 -11.10 3.21 -2.07
N SER A 137 -12.14 2.92 -2.86
CA SER A 137 -12.09 2.94 -4.33
C SER A 137 -12.35 4.30 -4.98
N ASN A 138 -12.59 5.33 -4.17
CA ASN A 138 -13.04 6.64 -4.63
C ASN A 138 -11.99 7.74 -4.44
N VAL A 139 -10.69 7.39 -4.45
CA VAL A 139 -9.63 8.37 -4.21
C VAL A 139 -9.22 9.06 -5.50
N ILE A 140 -9.29 10.38 -5.49
CA ILE A 140 -8.90 11.25 -6.60
C ILE A 140 -7.51 11.81 -6.33
N MET A 141 -6.50 11.27 -7.03
CA MET A 141 -5.13 11.78 -6.98
C MET A 141 -4.94 13.04 -7.85
N SER A 142 -5.72 13.15 -8.92
CA SER A 142 -5.79 14.31 -9.81
C SER A 142 -7.19 14.39 -10.41
N ASN A 143 -7.71 15.60 -10.59
CA ASN A 143 -8.96 15.89 -11.29
C ASN A 143 -8.95 15.46 -12.78
N GLN A 144 -7.77 15.13 -13.33
CA GLN A 144 -7.57 14.65 -14.69
C GLN A 144 -7.43 13.11 -14.77
N LEU A 145 -7.55 12.40 -13.65
CA LEU A 145 -7.44 10.95 -13.57
C LEU A 145 -8.73 10.34 -12.99
N PRO A 146 -9.07 9.09 -13.38
CA PRO A 146 -10.18 8.38 -12.76
C PRO A 146 -9.90 8.10 -11.28
N ALA A 147 -10.97 7.85 -10.52
CA ALA A 147 -10.85 7.40 -9.15
C ALA A 147 -10.03 6.11 -9.05
N GLN A 148 -9.22 6.04 -8.00
CA GLN A 148 -8.30 4.95 -7.74
C GLN A 148 -8.63 4.31 -6.40
N THR A 149 -8.37 3.00 -6.32
CA THR A 149 -8.43 2.28 -5.07
C THR A 149 -7.12 2.42 -4.31
N ILE A 150 -7.21 2.87 -3.06
CA ILE A 150 -6.13 2.79 -2.09
C ILE A 150 -6.56 1.95 -0.90
N TRP A 151 -5.59 1.38 -0.21
CA TRP A 151 -5.80 0.76 1.10
C TRP A 151 -5.13 1.65 2.14
N GLY A 152 -5.91 2.13 3.10
CA GLY A 152 -5.44 3.15 4.03
C GLY A 152 -6.06 3.00 5.41
N PHE A 153 -5.44 3.68 6.37
CA PHE A 153 -6.00 3.85 7.71
C PHE A 153 -7.24 4.73 7.60
N ASP A 154 -8.38 4.20 8.03
CA ASP A 154 -9.72 4.74 7.82
C ASP A 154 -10.04 5.06 6.34
N GLY A 155 -9.39 4.34 5.41
CA GLY A 155 -9.63 4.48 3.97
C GLY A 155 -9.07 5.74 3.34
N ILE A 156 -8.17 6.46 4.03
CA ILE A 156 -7.54 7.68 3.52
C ILE A 156 -6.02 7.55 3.46
N SER A 157 -5.38 8.38 2.63
CA SER A 157 -3.93 8.51 2.55
C SER A 157 -3.54 9.98 2.36
N PRO A 158 -2.67 10.55 3.23
CA PRO A 158 -2.15 9.95 4.46
C PRO A 158 -3.26 9.56 5.45
N GLY A 159 -2.96 8.64 6.36
CA GLY A 159 -3.86 8.29 7.46
C GLY A 159 -4.17 9.50 8.34
N PRO A 160 -5.23 9.43 9.17
CA PRO A 160 -5.61 10.54 10.05
C PRO A 160 -4.49 10.88 11.05
N THR A 161 -4.39 12.16 11.39
CA THR A 161 -3.33 12.68 12.27
C THR A 161 -3.66 12.41 13.73
N TYR A 162 -2.74 11.76 14.45
CA TYR A 162 -2.82 11.61 15.90
C TYR A 162 -2.24 12.85 16.58
N VAL A 163 -2.97 13.40 17.55
CA VAL A 163 -2.47 14.46 18.43
C VAL A 163 -2.11 13.82 19.76
N ALA A 164 -0.85 13.97 20.16
CA ALA A 164 -0.29 13.40 21.38
C ALA A 164 0.33 14.50 22.23
N GLN A 165 0.18 14.37 23.55
CA GLN A 165 0.84 15.23 24.53
C GLN A 165 1.96 14.46 25.21
N TYR A 166 3.01 15.19 25.60
CA TYR A 166 4.13 14.60 26.33
C TYR A 166 3.65 13.90 27.61
N ASN A 167 4.30 12.79 27.99
CA ASN A 167 3.94 11.95 29.14
C ASN A 167 2.52 11.39 29.18
N THR A 168 1.77 11.44 28.08
CA THR A 168 0.44 10.82 27.99
C THR A 168 0.53 9.51 27.21
N PRO A 169 0.41 8.34 27.86
CA PRO A 169 0.44 7.08 27.14
C PRO A 169 -0.82 6.92 26.29
N ILE A 170 -0.65 6.34 25.11
CA ILE A 170 -1.70 6.17 24.10
C ILE A 170 -1.77 4.70 23.70
N LEU A 171 -2.98 4.16 23.57
CA LEU A 171 -3.22 2.88 22.94
C LEU A 171 -3.96 3.08 21.62
N VAL A 172 -3.40 2.57 20.52
CA VAL A 172 -4.06 2.55 19.21
C VAL A 172 -4.46 1.13 18.89
N ARG A 173 -5.77 0.89 18.76
CA ARG A 173 -6.29 -0.37 18.21
C ARG A 173 -6.40 -0.27 16.71
N ASN A 174 -5.77 -1.21 16.02
CA ASN A 174 -5.79 -1.29 14.56
C ASN A 174 -6.60 -2.52 14.11
N PHE A 175 -7.74 -2.29 13.48
CA PHE A 175 -8.55 -3.33 12.86
C PHE A 175 -8.13 -3.52 11.41
N ASN A 176 -7.81 -4.76 11.05
CA ASN A 176 -7.56 -5.11 9.66
C ASN A 176 -8.85 -5.61 9.01
N ASN A 177 -9.50 -4.75 8.21
CA ASN A 177 -10.70 -5.08 7.45
C ASN A 177 -10.43 -5.02 5.93
N LEU A 178 -9.20 -5.36 5.53
CA LEU A 178 -8.85 -5.51 4.12
C LEU A 178 -9.28 -6.89 3.60
N PRO A 179 -9.52 -7.03 2.28
CA PRO A 179 -9.87 -8.32 1.68
C PRO A 179 -8.83 -9.39 2.02
N ALA A 180 -9.28 -10.57 2.46
CA ALA A 180 -8.39 -11.68 2.82
C ALA A 180 -7.72 -12.33 1.60
N ASN A 181 -8.37 -12.26 0.43
CA ASN A 181 -7.85 -12.86 -0.80
C ASN A 181 -6.78 -11.94 -1.44
N ASN A 182 -5.52 -12.32 -1.31
CA ASN A 182 -4.38 -11.61 -1.89
C ASN A 182 -3.67 -12.39 -3.01
N GLY A 183 -4.24 -13.53 -3.45
CA GLY A 183 -3.67 -14.37 -4.49
C GLY A 183 -2.27 -14.94 -4.17
N GLY A 184 -1.86 -14.94 -2.89
CA GLY A 184 -0.51 -15.29 -2.47
C GLY A 184 -0.38 -15.68 -1.01
N PHE A 185 0.79 -15.43 -0.43
CA PHE A 185 1.09 -15.70 0.98
C PHE A 185 1.01 -14.41 1.81
N GLY A 186 0.67 -14.55 3.09
CA GLY A 186 0.59 -13.43 4.04
C GLY A 186 -0.82 -12.86 4.19
N LYS A 187 -0.97 -11.89 5.09
CA LYS A 187 -2.23 -11.14 5.29
C LYS A 187 -2.08 -9.75 4.68
N ASN A 188 -3.09 -9.29 3.96
CA ASN A 188 -3.12 -7.91 3.47
C ASN A 188 -3.08 -6.95 4.66
N SER A 189 -2.20 -5.97 4.63
CA SER A 189 -2.10 -4.95 5.68
C SER A 189 -1.59 -3.64 5.07
N VAL A 190 -2.05 -2.52 5.63
CA VAL A 190 -1.45 -1.20 5.39
C VAL A 190 -0.14 -1.12 6.18
N SER A 191 0.95 -0.80 5.49
CA SER A 191 2.23 -0.50 6.14
C SER A 191 2.26 0.94 6.62
N CYS A 192 2.77 1.15 7.84
CA CYS A 192 3.19 2.46 8.34
C CYS A 192 4.59 2.82 7.84
#